data_AF-A0A167GAE8-F1
#
_entry.id   AF-A0A167GAE8-F1
#
_cell.length_a   1.000
_cell.length_b   1.000
_cell.length_c   1.000
_cell.angle_alpha   90.00
_cell.angle_beta   90.00
_cell.angle_gamma   90.00
#
_symmetry.space_group_name_H-M   'P 1'
#
loop_
_entity.id
_entity.type
_entity.pdbx_description
1 polymer ?
#
loop_
_entity_poly.entity_id
_entity_poly.type
_entity_poly.pdbx_seq_one_letter_code
_entity_poly.pdbx_strand_id
1 'polypeptide(L)'
;MSDDENLSIYDEIEIEDMTFDEALQLYHYPCPCGDRFQIALDDLRNEEDIAVCPSCSLMIRVIFDLDDLPKPPPPSNGAQVPITA
;
A
#
# COMPACT_ATOMS: atom_id res chain seq x y z
N MET A 1 10.08 20.59 -28.63
CA MET A 1 9.21 20.86 -27.47
C MET A 1 9.40 19.65 -26.60
N SER A 2 10.28 19.82 -25.62
CA SER A 2 10.88 18.76 -24.82
C SER A 2 10.38 19.00 -23.41
N ASP A 3 9.15 18.54 -23.18
CA ASP A 3 8.47 18.54 -21.89
C ASP A 3 7.80 17.16 -21.84
N ASP A 4 8.60 16.14 -21.60
CA ASP A 4 8.72 15.53 -20.27
C ASP A 4 7.85 14.27 -20.28
N GLU A 5 8.51 13.14 -20.52
CA GLU A 5 8.03 11.78 -20.22
C GLU A 5 7.88 11.63 -18.69
N ASN A 6 7.16 12.55 -18.04
CA ASN A 6 6.82 12.52 -16.63
C ASN A 6 5.71 11.49 -16.47
N LEU A 7 6.09 10.28 -16.08
CA LEU A 7 5.18 9.45 -15.30
C LEU A 7 4.55 10.36 -14.25
N SER A 8 3.23 10.40 -14.21
CA SER A 8 2.37 11.39 -13.54
C SER A 8 2.43 11.31 -12.00
N ILE A 9 3.64 11.23 -11.47
CA ILE A 9 3.97 11.10 -10.06
C ILE A 9 4.16 12.51 -9.50
N TYR A 10 3.23 12.87 -8.61
CA TYR A 10 3.14 14.18 -8.01
C TYR A 10 4.21 14.39 -6.93
N ASP A 11 4.43 13.37 -6.10
CA ASP A 11 5.38 13.40 -5.00
C ASP A 11 5.76 11.98 -4.56
N GLU A 12 6.76 11.88 -3.69
CA GLU A 12 7.25 10.64 -3.11
C GLU A 12 7.03 10.66 -1.61
N ILE A 13 6.21 9.73 -1.10
CA ILE A 13 5.78 9.71 0.28
C ILE A 13 6.23 8.40 0.92
N GLU A 14 6.81 8.47 2.11
CA GLU A 14 7.20 7.28 2.86
C GLU A 14 5.97 6.57 3.42
N ILE A 15 5.99 5.24 3.41
CA ILE A 15 4.88 4.42 3.90
C ILE A 15 4.57 4.68 5.40
N GLU A 16 5.56 5.18 6.15
CA GLU A 16 5.43 5.59 7.55
C GLU A 16 4.52 6.81 7.76
N ASP A 17 4.36 7.69 6.75
CA ASP A 17 3.46 8.85 6.79
C ASP A 17 2.04 8.47 6.37
N MET A 18 1.85 7.26 5.82
CA MET A 18 0.55 6.74 5.43
C MET A 18 -0.18 6.06 6.59
N THR A 19 -1.51 6.12 6.55
CA THR A 19 -2.33 5.38 7.50
C THR A 19 -2.62 3.98 6.95
N PHE A 20 -2.13 2.95 7.64
CA PHE A 20 -2.41 1.55 7.29
C PHE A 20 -3.71 1.06 7.92
N ASP A 21 -4.60 0.48 7.12
CA ASP A 21 -5.77 -0.24 7.58
C ASP A 21 -5.52 -1.75 7.50
N GLU A 22 -5.35 -2.41 8.65
CA GLU A 22 -5.06 -3.85 8.75
C GLU A 22 -6.25 -4.74 8.35
N ALA A 23 -7.49 -4.23 8.48
CA ALA A 23 -8.69 -4.98 8.17
C ALA A 23 -8.93 -5.07 6.65
N LEU A 24 -8.58 -4.00 5.94
CA LEU A 24 -8.69 -3.90 4.48
C LEU A 24 -7.36 -4.12 3.76
N GLN A 25 -6.26 -4.19 4.50
CA GLN A 25 -4.88 -4.24 3.99
C GLN A 25 -4.60 -3.12 2.98
N LEU A 26 -4.94 -1.89 3.36
CA LEU A 26 -4.91 -0.74 2.47
C LEU A 26 -4.27 0.47 3.16
N TYR A 27 -3.29 1.08 2.49
CA TYR A 27 -2.69 2.33 2.94
C TYR A 27 -3.43 3.51 2.33
N HIS A 28 -3.68 4.53 3.14
CA HIS A 28 -4.33 5.74 2.69
C HIS A 28 -3.63 7.01 3.18
N TYR A 29 -3.65 8.04 2.34
CA TYR A 29 -2.96 9.31 2.59
C TYR A 29 -3.83 10.51 2.23
N PRO A 30 -3.91 11.57 3.05
CA PRO A 30 -4.68 12.77 2.72
C PRO A 30 -4.12 13.48 1.49
N CYS A 31 -4.91 13.56 0.42
CA CYS A 31 -4.55 14.25 -0.80
C CYS A 31 -4.87 15.75 -0.68
N PRO A 32 -4.00 16.67 -1.15
CA PRO A 32 -4.24 18.12 -1.08
C PRO A 32 -5.49 18.59 -1.83
N CYS A 33 -6.07 17.75 -2.70
CA CYS A 33 -7.30 18.08 -3.40
C CYS A 33 -8.59 17.83 -2.59
N GLY A 34 -8.49 17.26 -1.38
CA GLY A 34 -9.62 17.03 -0.47
C GLY A 34 -10.08 15.58 -0.36
N ASP A 35 -9.55 14.69 -1.21
CA ASP A 35 -9.75 13.24 -1.15
C ASP A 35 -8.54 12.52 -0.52
N ARG A 36 -8.46 11.20 -0.67
CA ARG A 36 -7.36 10.38 -0.14
C ARG A 36 -6.77 9.50 -1.24
N PHE A 37 -5.45 9.40 -1.27
CA PHE A 37 -4.78 8.34 -2.00
C PHE A 37 -5.02 7.02 -1.29
N GLN A 38 -5.07 5.95 -2.06
CA GLN A 38 -5.32 4.61 -1.55
C GLN A 38 -4.52 3.60 -2.38
N ILE A 39 -3.81 2.71 -1.70
CA ILE A 39 -2.99 1.64 -2.32
C ILE A 39 -3.11 0.37 -1.50
N ALA A 40 -3.26 -0.77 -2.16
CA ALA A 40 -3.35 -2.06 -1.49
C ALA A 40 -1.97 -2.54 -1.06
N LEU A 41 -1.88 -3.20 0.09
CA LEU A 41 -0.64 -3.81 0.56
C LEU A 41 -0.18 -4.97 -0.34
N ASP A 42 -1.10 -5.66 -1.00
CA ASP A 42 -0.74 -6.68 -1.99
C ASP A 42 0.00 -6.05 -3.19
N ASP A 43 -0.41 -4.86 -3.59
CA ASP A 43 0.19 -4.09 -4.68
C ASP A 43 1.64 -3.70 -4.35
N LEU A 44 1.85 -3.16 -3.15
CA LEU A 44 3.17 -2.89 -2.59
C LEU A 44 4.03 -4.17 -2.55
N ARG A 45 3.46 -5.34 -2.26
CA ARG A 45 4.21 -6.61 -2.31
C ARG A 45 4.60 -7.06 -3.72
N ASN A 46 3.87 -6.61 -4.74
CA ASN A 46 4.18 -6.87 -6.14
C ASN A 46 5.14 -5.82 -6.73
N GLU A 47 5.81 -5.02 -5.89
CA GLU A 47 6.70 -3.93 -6.32
C GLU A 47 5.94 -2.80 -7.02
N GLU A 48 4.63 -2.65 -6.75
CA GLU A 48 3.81 -1.54 -7.22
C GLU A 48 3.67 -0.49 -6.10
N ASP A 49 4.49 0.55 -6.18
CA ASP A 49 4.52 1.70 -5.26
C ASP A 49 3.62 2.87 -5.70
N ILE A 50 2.65 2.65 -6.59
CA ILE A 50 1.89 3.74 -7.21
C ILE A 50 0.53 3.91 -6.55
N ALA A 51 0.41 4.88 -5.64
CA ALA A 51 -0.89 5.19 -5.04
C ALA A 51 -1.67 6.18 -5.91
N VAL A 52 -2.94 5.86 -6.18
CA VAL A 52 -3.79 6.64 -7.09
C VAL A 52 -4.92 7.32 -6.31
N CYS A 53 -5.18 8.60 -6.61
CA CYS A 53 -6.32 9.32 -6.07
C CYS A 53 -7.51 9.30 -7.07
N PRO A 54 -8.70 8.82 -6.66
CA PRO A 54 -9.86 8.70 -7.55
C PRO A 54 -10.41 10.04 -8.04
N SER A 55 -10.18 11.14 -7.29
CA SER A 55 -10.71 12.46 -7.64
C SER A 55 -9.78 13.30 -8.49
N CYS A 56 -8.47 13.07 -8.37
CA CYS A 56 -7.46 14.00 -8.88
C CYS A 56 -6.61 13.37 -9.99
N SER A 57 -6.76 12.06 -10.24
CA SER A 57 -5.96 11.28 -11.20
C SER A 57 -4.44 11.41 -11.00
N LEU A 58 -4.03 12.04 -9.89
CA LEU A 58 -2.65 12.14 -9.46
C LEU A 58 -2.23 10.77 -8.98
N MET A 59 -0.97 10.46 -9.28
CA MET A 59 -0.28 9.30 -8.76
C MET A 59 0.81 9.82 -7.82
N ILE A 60 1.10 9.11 -6.75
CA ILE A 60 2.25 9.39 -5.88
C ILE A 60 3.06 8.11 -5.76
N ARG A 61 4.37 8.25 -5.54
CA ARG A 61 5.26 7.12 -5.31
C ARG A 61 5.35 6.84 -3.82
N VAL A 62 5.09 5.61 -3.41
CA VAL A 62 5.18 5.19 -2.02
C VAL A 62 6.55 4.56 -1.80
N ILE A 63 7.36 5.16 -0.95
CA ILE A 63 8.66 4.59 -0.57
C ILE A 63 8.43 3.64 0.60
N PHE A 64 8.66 2.34 0.35
CA PHE A 64 8.50 1.29 1.33
C PHE A 64 9.66 0.28 1.24
N ASP A 65 9.92 -0.43 2.33
CA ASP A 65 10.83 -1.57 2.34
C ASP A 65 10.02 -2.85 2.57
N LEU A 66 10.42 -3.95 1.93
CA LEU A 66 9.74 -5.24 2.06
C LEU A 66 9.76 -5.77 3.50
N ASP A 67 10.70 -5.31 4.33
CA ASP A 67 10.77 -5.70 5.73
C ASP A 67 9.83 -4.87 6.63
N ASP A 68 9.35 -3.72 6.17
CA ASP A 68 8.39 -2.85 6.88
C ASP A 68 6.94 -3.33 6.72
N LEU A 69 6.65 -4.02 5.61
CA LEU A 69 5.32 -4.56 5.37
C LEU A 69 4.98 -5.65 6.39
N PRO A 70 3.82 -5.60 7.06
CA PRO A 70 3.40 -6.63 7.99
C PRO A 70 3.36 -7.98 7.27
N LYS A 71 4.29 -8.87 7.62
CA LYS A 71 4.32 -10.25 7.11
C LYS A 71 2.99 -10.92 7.50
N PRO A 72 2.39 -11.71 6.60
CA PRO A 72 1.22 -12.47 6.99
C PRO A 72 1.62 -13.34 8.19
N PRO A 73 0.73 -13.52 9.19
CA PRO A 73 1.06 -14.32 10.36
C PRO A 73 1.60 -15.67 9.88
N PRO A 74 2.69 -16.19 10.50
CA PRO A 74 3.23 -17.47 10.10
C PRO A 74 2.09 -18.50 10.07
N PRO A 75 2.06 -19.41 9.06
CA PRO A 75 1.04 -20.44 9.03
C PRO A 75 1.10 -21.13 10.38
N SER A 76 0.02 -20.99 11.16
CA SER A 76 -0.10 -21.60 12.48
C SER A 76 -0.11 -23.10 12.26
N ASN A 77 1.09 -23.65 12.28
CA ASN A 77 1.36 -25.05 12.05
C ASN A 77 1.01 -25.77 13.35
N GLY A 78 -0.20 -26.35 13.41
CA GLY A 78 -0.56 -27.36 14.40
C GLY A 78 -1.58 -26.95 15.47
N ALA A 79 -2.85 -27.09 15.14
CA ALA A 79 -3.87 -27.51 16.12
C ALA A 79 -4.68 -28.67 15.52
N GLN A 80 -3.96 -29.77 15.29
CA GLN A 80 -4.57 -31.08 15.12
C GLN A 80 -5.26 -31.43 16.44
N VAL A 81 -6.58 -31.27 16.49
CA VAL A 81 -7.39 -31.76 17.61
C VAL A 81 -7.49 -33.28 17.44
N PRO A 82 -6.98 -34.10 18.38
CA PRO A 82 -7.20 -35.53 18.31
C PRO A 82 -8.68 -35.80 18.62
N ILE A 83 -9.38 -36.34 17.63
CA ILE A 83 -10.59 -37.16 17.77
C ILE A 83 -10.50 -38.04 19.02
N THR A 84 -11.46 -37.87 19.94
CA THR A 84 -11.68 -38.79 21.06
C THR A 84 -13.07 -39.42 20.95
N ALA A 85 -13.03 -40.76 20.96
CA ALA A 85 -14.04 -41.83 21.13
C ALA A 85 -15.54 -41.54 21.02
#